data_AF-A0A6A6E6H5-F1
#
_entry.id   AF-A0A6A6E6H5-F1
#
_cell.length_a   1.000
_cell.length_b   1.000
_cell.length_c   1.000
_cell.angle_alpha   90.00
_cell.angle_beta   90.00
_cell.angle_gamma   90.00
#
_symmetry.space_group_name_H-M   'P 1'
#
loop_
_entity.id
_entity.type
_entity.pdbx_description
1 polymer ?
#
loop_
_entity_poly.entity_id
_entity_poly.type
_entity_poly.pdbx_seq_one_letter_code
_entity_poly.pdbx_strand_id
1 'polypeptide(L)' 'GGYYGTALKAASDGGHEKVVEMLLSNGADVNAQGGSYEGTALQAASTRGHEKVVELLLSNGAV' A
#
# COMPACT_ATOMS: atom_id res chain seq x y z
N GLY A 1 13.61 0.34 0.97
CA GLY A 1 12.49 0.05 1.87
C GLY A 1 12.98 0.00 3.29
N GLY A 2 12.73 1.05 4.09
CA GLY A 2 13.03 1.07 5.53
C GLY A 2 12.05 0.20 6.33
N TYR A 3 11.59 0.67 7.49
CA TYR A 3 10.66 -0.05 8.38
C TYR A 3 9.46 -0.71 7.68
N TYR A 4 8.91 -0.09 6.62
CA TYR A 4 7.76 -0.58 5.87
C TYR A 4 8.09 -1.59 4.76
N GLY A 5 9.36 -1.81 4.42
CA GLY A 5 9.77 -2.72 3.33
C GLY A 5 9.49 -2.19 1.92
N THR A 6 8.31 -1.65 1.64
CA THR A 6 7.92 -1.11 0.33
C THR A 6 7.45 0.35 0.44
N ALA A 7 7.69 1.12 -0.64
CA ALA A 7 7.16 2.48 -0.73
C ALA A 7 5.63 2.49 -0.76
N LEU A 8 5.03 1.48 -1.39
CA LEU A 8 3.58 1.33 -1.47
C LEU A 8 2.97 1.15 -0.08
N LYS A 9 3.53 0.26 0.75
CA LYS A 9 3.05 0.07 2.12
C LYS A 9 3.19 1.32 2.99
N ALA A 10 4.31 2.04 2.88
CA ALA A 10 4.50 3.29 3.61
C ALA A 10 3.46 4.35 3.20
N ALA A 11 3.22 4.50 1.89
CA ALA A 11 2.20 5.41 1.37
C ALA A 11 0.79 5.00 1.80
N SER A 12 0.51 3.69 1.83
CA SER A 12 -0.78 3.15 2.23
C SER A 12 -1.06 3.27 3.73
N ASP A 13 -0.08 3.06 4.61
CA ASP A 13 -0.21 3.33 6.06
C ASP A 13 -0.46 4.82 6.34
N GLY A 14 0.16 5.70 5.55
CA GLY A 14 0.00 7.16 5.65
C GLY A 14 -1.24 7.73 4.96
N GLY A 15 -2.02 6.93 4.23
CA GLY A 15 -3.19 7.41 3.49
C GLY A 15 -2.86 8.31 2.29
N HIS A 16 -1.67 8.17 1.71
CA HIS A 16 -1.17 9.05 0.64
C HIS A 16 -1.70 8.62 -0.74
N GLU A 17 -2.99 8.84 -0.99
CA GLU A 17 -3.72 8.43 -2.21
C GLU A 17 -2.95 8.67 -3.52
N LYS A 18 -2.47 9.90 -3.77
CA LYS A 18 -1.75 10.25 -5.00
C LYS A 18 -0.41 9.52 -5.14
N VAL A 19 0.25 9.22 -4.02
CA VAL A 19 1.52 8.49 -4.03
C VAL A 19 1.25 7.01 -4.31
N VAL A 20 0.19 6.45 -3.72
CA VAL A 20 -0.27 5.07 -4.00
C VAL A 20 -0.58 4.91 -5.49
N GLU A 21 -1.38 5.81 -6.06
CA GLU A 21 -1.71 5.79 -7.50
C GLU A 21 -0.47 5.86 -8.39
N MET A 22 0.46 6.76 -8.10
CA MET A 22 1.72 6.89 -8.84
C MET A 22 2.57 5.62 -8.77
N LEU A 23 2.67 5.00 -7.60
CA LEU A 23 3.46 3.79 -7.41
C LEU A 23 2.86 2.60 -8.16
N LEU A 24 1.54 2.42 -8.09
CA LEU A 24 0.83 1.38 -8.85
C LEU A 24 0.98 1.59 -10.36
N SER A 25 0.83 2.83 -10.83
CA SER A 25 1.03 3.19 -12.24
C SER A 25 2.45 2.91 -12.74
N ASN A 26 3.45 2.97 -11.86
CA ASN A 26 4.84 2.63 -12.14
C ASN A 26 5.17 1.14 -11.94
N GLY A 27 4.16 0.28 -11.76
CA GLY A 27 4.35 -1.17 -11.66
C GLY A 27 4.86 -1.64 -10.31
N ALA A 28 4.61 -0.89 -9.22
CA ALA A 28 4.83 -1.42 -7.89
C ALA A 28 3.98 -2.70 -7.68
N ASP A 29 4.60 -3.75 -7.15
CA ASP A 29 3.89 -4.96 -6.79
C ASP A 29 2.91 -4.66 -5.64
N VAL A 30 1.62 -4.71 -5.97
CA VAL A 30 0.50 -4.40 -5.07
C VAL A 30 0.43 -5.36 -3.87
N ASN A 31 0.92 -6.59 -4.04
CA ASN A 31 0.90 -7.64 -3.04
C ASN A 31 2.25 -7.79 -2.33
N ALA A 32 3.20 -6.90 -2.60
CA ALA A 32 4.51 -6.95 -2.01
C ALA A 32 4.42 -6.89 -0.48
N GLN A 33 4.96 -7.92 0.15
CA GLN A 33 5.14 -8.01 1.59
C GLN A 33 6.57 -7.56 1.96
N GLY A 34 6.71 -6.87 3.07
CA GLY A 34 8.02 -6.50 3.57
C GLY A 34 7.98 -5.52 4.75
N GLY A 35 9.17 -5.29 5.29
CA GLY A 35 9.40 -4.45 6.45
C GLY A 35 9.47 -5.27 7.74
N SER A 36 9.73 -4.60 8.85
CA SER A 36 9.85 -5.24 10.16
C SER A 36 8.51 -5.77 10.69
N TYR A 37 7.40 -5.28 10.12
CA TYR A 37 6.05 -5.76 10.39
C TYR A 37 5.57 -6.52 9.16
N GLU A 38 5.12 -7.74 9.34
CA GLU A 38 4.47 -8.51 8.27
C GLU A 38 3.23 -7.77 7.73
N GLY A 39 2.89 -8.01 6.48
CA GLY A 39 1.64 -7.56 5.87
C GLY A 39 1.77 -6.64 4.65
N THR A 40 0.68 -6.54 3.90
CA THR A 40 0.56 -5.85 2.60
C THR A 40 0.21 -4.37 2.76
N ALA A 41 0.28 -3.62 1.65
CA ALA A 41 -0.23 -2.26 1.57
C ALA A 41 -1.73 -2.18 1.90
N LEU A 42 -2.51 -3.20 1.48
CA LEU A 42 -3.95 -3.29 1.74
C LEU A 42 -4.22 -3.39 3.24
N GLN A 43 -3.55 -4.31 3.94
CA GLN A 43 -3.70 -4.47 5.38
C GLN A 43 -3.34 -3.20 6.15
N ALA A 44 -2.29 -2.48 5.73
CA ALA A 44 -1.90 -1.21 6.34
C ALA A 44 -2.99 -0.14 6.17
N ALA A 45 -3.50 0.06 4.95
CA ALA A 45 -4.57 1.01 4.68
C ALA A 45 -5.86 0.67 5.43
N SER A 46 -6.26 -0.61 5.45
CA SER A 46 -7.45 -1.09 6.17
C SER A 46 -7.34 -0.87 7.67
N THR A 47 -6.17 -1.16 8.27
CA THR A 47 -5.95 -0.98 9.71
C THR A 47 -6.07 0.48 10.14
N ARG A 48 -5.71 1.42 9.25
CA ARG A 48 -5.75 2.86 9.50
C ARG A 48 -7.07 3.52 9.07
N GLY A 49 -7.95 2.81 8.38
CA GLY A 49 -9.22 3.34 7.88
C GLY A 49 -9.10 4.21 6.63
N HIS A 50 -8.05 4.04 5.82
CA HIS A 50 -7.84 4.82 4.60
C HIS A 50 -8.65 4.25 3.42
N GLU A 51 -9.97 4.46 3.45
CA GLU A 51 -10.94 3.85 2.52
C GLU A 51 -10.58 4.02 1.04
N LYS A 52 -10.23 5.24 0.60
CA LYS A 52 -9.85 5.49 -0.80
C LYS A 52 -8.57 4.76 -1.23
N VAL A 53 -7.61 4.61 -0.30
CA VAL A 53 -6.41 3.81 -0.57
C VAL A 53 -6.76 2.33 -0.69
N VAL A 54 -7.66 1.83 0.16
CA VAL A 54 -8.18 0.46 0.07
C VAL A 54 -8.83 0.23 -1.30
N GLU A 55 -9.69 1.14 -1.76
CA GLU A 55 -10.32 1.06 -3.08
C GLU A 55 -9.30 1.05 -4.24
N LEU A 56 -8.28 1.92 -4.20
CA LEU A 56 -7.21 1.96 -5.21
C LEU A 56 -6.43 0.64 -5.28
N LEU A 57 -6.10 0.08 -4.12
CA LEU A 57 -5.35 -1.17 -4.02
C LEU A 57 -6.19 -2.35 -4.51
N LEU A 58 -7.45 -2.47 -4.11
CA LEU A 58 -8.36 -3.52 -4.58
C LEU A 58 -8.59 -3.42 -6.09
N SER A 59 -8.73 -2.21 -6.63
CA SER A 59 -8.86 -1.98 -8.07
C SER A 59 -7.62 -2.40 -8.87
N ASN A 60 -6.46 -2.49 -8.22
CA ASN A 60 -5.21 -2.98 -8.78
C ASN A 60 -4.91 -4.45 -8.44
N GLY A 61 -5.86 -5.19 -7.87
CA GLY A 61 -5.70 -6.63 -7.61
C GLY A 61 -4.96 -6.96 -6.32
N ALA A 62 -4.98 -6.06 -5.33
CA ALA A 62 -4.54 -6.38 -3.98
C ALA A 62 -5.39 -7.52 -3.38
N VAL A 63 -4.73 -8.46 -2.69
CA VAL A 63 -5.36 -9.58 -1.97
C VAL A 63 -4.86 -9.72 -0.53
#